data_AF-A0A662G6Q4-F1
#
_entry.id   AF-A0A662G6Q4-F1
#
_cell.length_a   1.000
_cell.length_b   1.000
_cell.length_c   1.000
_cell.angle_alpha   90.00
_cell.angle_beta   90.00
_cell.angle_gamma   90.00
#
_symmetry.space_group_name_H-M   'P 1'
#
loop_
_entity.id
_entity.type
_entity.pdbx_description
1 polymer ?
#
loop_
_entity_poly.entity_id
_entity_poly.type
_entity_poly.pdbx_seq_one_letter_code
_entity_poly.pdbx_strand_id
1 'polypeptide(L)'
;MYLGINKFSEEWMKIEAELDRKSEKTISEIVSKYDKARYAWNYIRNNNFIKGLWEMSDYIVVGKMQYNAHGDTHARVVAANGLKILNILLNKNVNVDIIKDGIGDVDDANLVVLVSALLHDIGNQVNRKDHNLHSCILAMPILDKLLPQIYRNDFKISQIRACILHAIYTHMEDLKSYTTEASIVKLADGTDITKGRSRL
;
A
#
# COMPACT_ATOMS: atom_id res chain seq x y z
N MET A 1 -6.17 18.20 -36.50
CA MET A 1 -7.37 17.40 -36.15
C MET A 1 -7.10 16.65 -34.85
N TYR A 2 -7.23 17.33 -33.71
CA TYR A 2 -6.89 16.85 -32.35
C TYR A 2 -8.19 16.76 -31.51
N LEU A 3 -9.16 15.96 -31.96
CA LEU A 3 -10.47 15.86 -31.27
C LEU A 3 -10.70 14.52 -30.56
N GLY A 4 -9.72 13.60 -30.59
CA GLY A 4 -9.84 12.26 -30.01
C GLY A 4 -9.24 12.06 -28.61
N ILE A 5 -8.29 12.90 -28.18
CA ILE A 5 -7.52 12.69 -26.94
C ILE A 5 -8.29 13.17 -25.68
N ASN A 6 -9.14 14.20 -25.82
CA ASN A 6 -9.81 14.81 -24.68
C ASN A 6 -10.83 13.89 -24.00
N LYS A 7 -11.60 13.13 -24.80
CA LYS A 7 -12.70 12.30 -24.27
C LYS A 7 -12.21 11.05 -23.53
N PHE A 8 -11.10 10.47 -24.00
CA PHE A 8 -10.45 9.34 -23.33
C PHE A 8 -9.89 9.80 -21.97
N SER A 9 -9.24 10.97 -21.91
CA SER A 9 -8.69 11.51 -20.65
C SER A 9 -9.77 11.78 -19.60
N GLU A 10 -10.93 12.34 -19.98
CA GLU A 10 -12.03 12.61 -19.05
C GLU A 10 -12.69 11.33 -18.52
N GLU A 11 -12.85 10.31 -19.35
CA GLU A 11 -13.40 9.02 -18.94
C GLU A 11 -12.44 8.30 -17.97
N TRP A 12 -11.14 8.36 -18.24
CA TRP A 12 -10.11 7.86 -17.33
C TRP A 12 -10.10 8.56 -15.98
N MET A 13 -10.16 9.89 -15.97
CA MET A 13 -10.23 10.66 -14.72
C MET A 13 -11.47 10.31 -13.89
N LYS A 14 -12.61 10.03 -14.54
CA LYS A 14 -13.83 9.58 -13.84
C LYS A 14 -13.65 8.19 -13.24
N ILE A 15 -13.07 7.24 -13.98
CA ILE A 15 -12.79 5.89 -13.50
C ILE A 15 -11.82 5.94 -12.32
N GLU A 16 -10.74 6.70 -12.44
CA GLU A 16 -9.76 6.89 -11.37
C GLU A 16 -10.39 7.47 -10.11
N ALA A 17 -11.15 8.57 -10.23
CA ALA A 17 -11.84 9.17 -9.09
C ALA A 17 -12.87 8.22 -8.45
N GLU A 18 -13.51 7.35 -9.23
CA GLU A 18 -14.42 6.34 -8.70
C GLU A 18 -13.67 5.22 -7.96
N LEU A 19 -12.57 4.72 -8.52
CA LEU A 19 -11.70 3.74 -7.86
C LEU A 19 -11.16 4.29 -6.55
N ASP A 20 -10.67 5.53 -6.59
CA ASP A 20 -10.13 6.23 -5.43
C ASP A 20 -11.15 6.31 -4.29
N ARG A 21 -12.36 6.80 -4.60
CA ARG A 21 -13.46 6.90 -3.64
C ARG A 21 -13.86 5.55 -3.08
N LYS A 22 -13.94 4.50 -3.92
CA LYS A 22 -14.30 3.14 -3.49
C LYS A 22 -13.23 2.54 -2.58
N SER A 23 -11.96 2.72 -2.92
CA SER A 23 -10.83 2.23 -2.15
C SER A 23 -10.73 2.94 -0.81
N GLU A 24 -10.82 4.28 -0.78
CA GLU A 24 -10.85 5.05 0.46
C GLU A 24 -12.00 4.64 1.39
N LYS A 25 -13.22 4.48 0.83
CA LYS A 25 -14.38 4.00 1.59
C LYS A 25 -14.11 2.61 2.19
N THR A 26 -13.61 1.68 1.36
CA THR A 26 -13.28 0.32 1.78
C THR A 26 -12.26 0.33 2.93
N ILE A 27 -11.15 1.05 2.77
CA ILE A 27 -10.10 1.15 3.79
C ILE A 27 -10.71 1.67 5.09
N SER A 28 -11.42 2.81 5.01
CA SER A 28 -12.00 3.47 6.18
C SER A 28 -13.00 2.58 6.93
N GLU A 29 -13.83 1.84 6.20
CA GLU A 29 -14.78 0.88 6.80
C GLU A 29 -14.06 -0.28 7.51
N ILE A 30 -13.05 -0.88 6.88
CA ILE A 30 -12.32 -2.01 7.46
C ILE A 30 -11.52 -1.56 8.69
N VAL A 31 -10.71 -0.52 8.55
CA VAL A 31 -9.83 -0.05 9.63
C VAL A 31 -10.60 0.59 10.77
N SER A 32 -11.87 0.98 10.59
CA SER A 32 -12.70 1.56 11.66
C SER A 32 -12.75 0.70 12.94
N LYS A 33 -12.59 -0.62 12.79
CA LYS A 33 -12.62 -1.64 13.86
C LYS A 33 -11.28 -1.83 14.58
N TYR A 34 -10.22 -1.20 14.10
CA TYR A 34 -8.82 -1.48 14.47
C TYR A 34 -8.12 -0.15 14.77
N ASP A 35 -7.90 0.15 16.04
CA ASP A 35 -7.45 1.48 16.48
C ASP A 35 -6.07 1.86 15.92
N LYS A 36 -5.11 0.92 15.87
CA LYS A 36 -3.75 1.16 15.35
C LYS A 36 -3.79 1.37 13.84
N ALA A 37 -4.48 0.50 13.11
CA ALA A 37 -4.64 0.63 11.66
C ALA A 37 -5.43 1.91 11.29
N ARG A 38 -6.47 2.28 12.05
CA ARG A 38 -7.23 3.52 11.86
C ARG A 38 -6.37 4.75 12.08
N TYR A 39 -5.53 4.75 13.12
CA TYR A 39 -4.58 5.83 13.36
C TYR A 39 -3.62 5.97 12.18
N ALA A 40 -3.00 4.87 11.73
CA ALA A 40 -2.07 4.89 10.60
C ALA A 40 -2.74 5.36 9.31
N TRP A 41 -3.97 4.92 9.04
CA TRP A 41 -4.74 5.39 7.89
C TRP A 41 -4.91 6.90 7.92
N ASN A 42 -5.39 7.44 9.05
CA ASN A 42 -5.60 8.88 9.22
C ASN A 42 -4.31 9.69 9.17
N TYR A 43 -3.21 9.16 9.71
CA TYR A 43 -1.89 9.78 9.63
C TYR A 43 -1.45 9.87 8.16
N ILE A 44 -1.49 8.76 7.42
CA ILE A 44 -0.97 8.67 6.06
C ILE A 44 -1.82 9.50 5.08
N ARG A 45 -3.15 9.33 5.09
CA ARG A 45 -4.05 9.99 4.13
C ARG A 45 -4.04 11.52 4.22
N ASN A 46 -3.72 12.08 5.38
CA ASN A 46 -3.71 13.52 5.63
C ASN A 46 -2.29 14.11 5.59
N ASN A 47 -1.28 13.32 5.25
CA ASN A 47 0.11 13.76 5.23
C ASN A 47 0.54 14.22 3.83
N ASN A 48 0.66 15.54 3.65
CA ASN A 48 1.07 16.15 2.39
C ASN A 48 2.46 15.69 1.89
N PHE A 49 3.38 15.34 2.80
CA PHE A 49 4.68 14.81 2.40
C PHE A 49 4.52 13.46 1.68
N ILE A 50 3.71 12.55 2.24
CA ILE A 50 3.44 11.24 1.63
C ILE A 50 2.68 11.40 0.32
N LYS A 51 1.73 12.34 0.25
CA LYS A 51 1.05 12.69 -1.00
C LYS A 51 2.05 13.10 -2.10
N GLY A 52 3.02 13.93 -1.77
CA GLY A 52 4.08 14.31 -2.70
C GLY A 52 4.92 13.10 -3.18
N LEU A 53 5.18 12.11 -2.31
CA LEU A 53 5.90 10.90 -2.72
C LEU A 53 5.11 10.06 -3.74
N TRP A 54 3.79 9.93 -3.55
CA TRP A 54 2.93 9.26 -4.52
C TRP A 54 2.87 10.03 -5.85
N GLU A 55 2.67 11.35 -5.81
CA GLU A 55 2.64 12.20 -7.00
C GLU A 55 3.95 12.10 -7.79
N MET A 56 5.11 12.11 -7.10
CA MET A 56 6.40 11.99 -7.77
C MET A 56 6.67 10.59 -8.32
N SER A 57 6.16 9.54 -7.66
CA SER A 57 6.24 8.17 -8.16
C SER A 57 5.49 8.04 -9.48
N ASP A 58 4.25 8.54 -9.51
CA ASP A 58 3.40 8.54 -10.70
C ASP A 58 3.97 9.40 -11.84
N TYR A 59 4.47 10.60 -11.50
CA TYR A 59 5.09 11.51 -12.47
C TYR A 59 6.26 10.85 -13.22
N ILE A 60 7.11 10.10 -12.52
CA ILE A 60 8.23 9.41 -13.15
C ILE A 60 7.72 8.26 -14.03
N VAL A 61 6.89 7.35 -13.50
CA VAL A 61 6.52 6.15 -14.25
C VAL A 61 5.55 6.46 -15.40
N VAL A 62 4.54 7.30 -15.17
CA VAL A 62 3.57 7.69 -16.21
C VAL A 62 4.15 8.79 -17.08
N GLY A 63 4.53 9.91 -16.46
CA GLY A 63 4.92 11.12 -17.19
C GLY A 63 6.25 10.99 -17.94
N LYS A 64 7.23 10.24 -17.41
CA LYS A 64 8.55 10.09 -18.04
C LYS A 64 8.75 8.75 -18.73
N MET A 65 8.29 7.66 -18.13
CA MET A 65 8.54 6.32 -18.66
C MET A 65 7.36 5.76 -19.50
N GLN A 66 6.20 6.42 -19.49
CA GLN A 66 5.00 5.98 -20.21
C GLN A 66 4.50 4.58 -19.76
N TYR A 67 4.72 4.24 -18.49
CA TYR A 67 4.12 3.09 -17.81
C TYR A 67 2.75 3.45 -17.21
N ASN A 68 2.08 2.45 -16.64
CA ASN A 68 0.79 2.60 -15.97
C ASN A 68 0.93 3.35 -14.63
N ALA A 69 -0.19 3.81 -14.09
CA ALA A 69 -0.23 4.63 -12.86
C ALA A 69 0.30 3.88 -11.62
N HIS A 70 1.15 4.53 -10.84
CA HIS A 70 1.69 4.07 -9.54
C HIS A 70 1.56 5.19 -8.48
N GLY A 71 0.55 6.07 -8.65
CA GLY A 71 0.23 7.15 -7.74
C GLY A 71 -0.64 6.75 -6.55
N ASP A 72 -1.28 7.75 -5.95
CA ASP A 72 -2.00 7.60 -4.69
C ASP A 72 -3.27 6.72 -4.82
N THR A 73 -4.00 6.81 -5.93
CA THR A 73 -5.12 5.92 -6.21
C THR A 73 -4.68 4.46 -6.30
N HIS A 74 -3.56 4.17 -6.96
CA HIS A 74 -3.02 2.80 -7.03
C HIS A 74 -2.69 2.28 -5.62
N ALA A 75 -1.93 3.03 -4.84
CA ALA A 75 -1.61 2.67 -3.45
C ALA A 75 -2.86 2.39 -2.60
N ARG A 76 -3.92 3.19 -2.77
CA ARG A 76 -5.21 2.98 -2.07
C ARG A 76 -5.95 1.75 -2.58
N VAL A 77 -5.93 1.44 -3.88
CA VAL A 77 -6.52 0.20 -4.42
C VAL A 77 -5.81 -1.03 -3.86
N VAL A 78 -4.48 -1.05 -3.88
CA VAL A 78 -3.69 -2.15 -3.30
C VAL A 78 -3.98 -2.31 -1.81
N ALA A 79 -4.03 -1.22 -1.04
CA ALA A 79 -4.38 -1.27 0.37
C ALA A 79 -5.80 -1.81 0.61
N ALA A 80 -6.79 -1.36 -0.15
CA ALA A 80 -8.17 -1.84 -0.05
C ALA A 80 -8.28 -3.34 -0.38
N ASN A 81 -7.56 -3.81 -1.41
CA ASN A 81 -7.53 -5.22 -1.80
C ASN A 81 -6.82 -6.07 -0.74
N GLY A 82 -5.66 -5.63 -0.23
CA GLY A 82 -4.92 -6.33 0.82
C GLY A 82 -5.75 -6.52 2.08
N LEU A 83 -6.43 -5.46 2.54
CA LEU A 83 -7.32 -5.54 3.69
C LEU A 83 -8.51 -6.48 3.47
N LYS A 84 -9.09 -6.50 2.27
CA LYS A 84 -10.16 -7.46 1.92
C LYS A 84 -9.64 -8.91 1.96
N ILE A 85 -8.47 -9.17 1.40
CA ILE A 85 -7.85 -10.50 1.41
C ILE A 85 -7.59 -10.94 2.86
N LEU A 86 -6.98 -10.08 3.68
CA LEU A 86 -6.76 -10.35 5.10
C LEU A 86 -8.07 -10.69 5.82
N ASN A 87 -9.11 -9.88 5.62
CA ASN A 87 -10.42 -10.12 6.24
C ASN A 87 -11.05 -11.45 5.79
N ILE A 88 -10.90 -11.85 4.52
CA ILE A 88 -11.36 -13.16 4.03
C ILE A 88 -10.63 -14.31 4.75
N LEU A 89 -9.31 -14.19 4.92
CA LEU A 89 -8.49 -15.20 5.61
C LEU A 89 -8.90 -15.33 7.08
N LEU A 90 -9.02 -14.20 7.79
CA LEU A 90 -9.42 -14.17 9.20
C LEU A 90 -10.84 -14.73 9.40
N ASN A 91 -11.80 -14.41 8.53
CA ASN A 91 -13.16 -14.95 8.59
C ASN A 91 -13.21 -16.48 8.35
N LYS A 92 -12.18 -17.04 7.71
CA LYS A 92 -11.99 -18.49 7.55
C LYS A 92 -11.12 -19.11 8.65
N ASN A 93 -10.86 -18.38 9.74
CA ASN A 93 -9.99 -18.78 10.86
C ASN A 93 -8.57 -19.14 10.43
N VAL A 94 -8.06 -18.52 9.35
CA VAL A 94 -6.64 -18.63 8.99
C VAL A 94 -5.84 -17.64 9.82
N ASN A 95 -5.00 -18.16 10.72
CA ASN A 95 -4.08 -17.34 11.50
C ASN A 95 -2.91 -16.91 10.62
N VAL A 96 -2.87 -15.62 10.28
CA VAL A 96 -1.73 -14.99 9.60
C VAL A 96 -0.50 -14.93 10.51
N ASP A 97 0.70 -14.81 9.94
CA ASP A 97 1.95 -15.01 10.68
C ASP A 97 2.13 -14.02 11.85
N ILE A 98 1.67 -12.78 11.74
CA ILE A 98 1.71 -11.83 12.87
C ILE A 98 1.00 -12.39 14.10
N ILE A 99 -0.13 -13.06 13.92
CA ILE A 99 -0.92 -13.63 15.02
C ILE A 99 -0.33 -14.99 15.43
N LYS A 100 -0.10 -15.85 14.44
CA LYS A 100 0.35 -17.24 14.63
C LYS A 100 1.69 -17.31 15.36
N ASP A 101 2.61 -16.41 15.04
CA ASP A 101 3.97 -16.40 15.60
C ASP A 101 4.09 -15.47 16.83
N GLY A 102 2.97 -14.92 17.33
CA GLY A 102 2.94 -14.10 18.54
C GLY A 102 3.60 -12.72 18.40
N ILE A 103 3.75 -12.22 17.16
CA ILE A 103 4.30 -10.89 16.88
C ILE A 103 3.29 -9.81 17.26
N GLY A 104 1.99 -10.06 17.08
CA GLY A 104 0.96 -9.07 17.32
C GLY A 104 -0.46 -9.65 17.26
N ASP A 105 -1.42 -8.75 17.27
CA ASP A 105 -2.85 -9.06 17.17
C ASP A 105 -3.42 -8.78 15.76
N VAL A 106 -4.73 -8.89 15.62
CA VAL A 106 -5.43 -8.62 14.35
C VAL A 106 -5.26 -7.15 13.91
N ASP A 107 -5.19 -6.22 14.86
CA ASP A 107 -4.97 -4.80 14.55
C ASP A 107 -3.55 -4.59 14.00
N ASP A 108 -2.55 -5.25 14.58
CA ASP A 108 -1.17 -5.27 14.08
C ASP A 108 -1.10 -5.84 12.65
N ALA A 109 -1.84 -6.92 12.36
CA ALA A 109 -1.91 -7.49 11.02
C ALA A 109 -2.53 -6.52 9.99
N ASN A 110 -3.62 -5.83 10.36
CA ASN A 110 -4.25 -4.81 9.51
C ASN A 110 -3.31 -3.61 9.30
N LEU A 111 -2.61 -3.17 10.35
CA LEU A 111 -1.63 -2.09 10.29
C LEU A 111 -0.50 -2.44 9.31
N VAL A 112 0.07 -3.63 9.41
CA VAL A 112 1.17 -4.06 8.53
C VAL A 112 0.71 -4.13 7.08
N VAL A 113 -0.43 -4.76 6.78
CA VAL A 113 -0.95 -4.84 5.41
C VAL A 113 -1.27 -3.45 4.85
N LEU A 114 -1.95 -2.60 5.62
CA LEU A 114 -2.31 -1.24 5.22
C LEU A 114 -1.09 -0.39 4.90
N VAL A 115 -0.15 -0.27 5.84
CA VAL A 115 0.99 0.64 5.71
C VAL A 115 1.95 0.17 4.63
N SER A 116 2.17 -1.15 4.53
CA SER A 116 3.01 -1.72 3.48
C SER A 116 2.42 -1.40 2.10
N ALA A 117 1.13 -1.69 1.89
CA ALA A 117 0.47 -1.41 0.62
C ALA A 117 0.48 0.08 0.25
N LEU A 118 0.25 0.97 1.21
CA LEU A 118 0.26 2.41 0.97
C LEU A 118 1.65 2.96 0.60
N LEU A 119 2.73 2.29 1.01
CA LEU A 119 4.10 2.78 0.82
C LEU A 119 4.93 1.92 -0.14
N HIS A 120 4.40 0.81 -0.66
CA HIS A 120 5.21 -0.18 -1.38
C HIS A 120 5.88 0.36 -2.65
N ASP A 121 5.28 1.37 -3.26
CA ASP A 121 5.63 1.85 -4.60
C ASP A 121 6.27 3.25 -4.64
N ILE A 122 6.45 3.89 -3.48
CA ILE A 122 6.99 5.26 -3.40
C ILE A 122 8.42 5.38 -3.93
N GLY A 123 9.15 4.27 -4.04
CA GLY A 123 10.50 4.18 -4.58
C GLY A 123 10.59 4.43 -6.08
N ASN A 124 9.48 4.35 -6.82
CA ASN A 124 9.44 4.64 -8.25
C ASN A 124 9.88 6.09 -8.57
N GLN A 125 9.74 7.01 -7.62
CA GLN A 125 10.25 8.39 -7.77
C GLN A 125 11.79 8.46 -7.87
N VAL A 126 12.49 7.43 -7.41
CA VAL A 126 13.96 7.34 -7.44
C VAL A 126 14.41 6.58 -8.68
N ASN A 127 13.90 5.37 -8.85
CA ASN A 127 14.18 4.51 -9.99
C ASN A 127 13.12 3.41 -10.08
N ARG A 128 12.73 3.03 -11.31
CA ARG A 128 11.81 1.90 -11.52
C ARG A 128 12.48 0.56 -11.20
N LYS A 129 13.74 0.41 -11.59
CA LYS A 129 14.54 -0.75 -11.19
C LYS A 129 14.83 -0.65 -9.69
N ASP A 130 14.62 -1.76 -8.98
CA ASP A 130 14.82 -1.85 -7.53
C ASP A 130 13.94 -0.86 -6.73
N HIS A 131 12.78 -0.45 -7.28
CA HIS A 131 11.89 0.50 -6.60
C HIS A 131 11.40 -0.03 -5.25
N ASN A 132 11.25 -1.33 -5.07
CA ASN A 132 10.97 -1.96 -3.78
C ASN A 132 12.04 -1.63 -2.71
N LEU A 133 13.33 -1.67 -3.07
CA LEU A 133 14.43 -1.26 -2.18
C LEU A 133 14.37 0.23 -1.87
N HIS A 134 14.15 1.06 -2.90
CA HIS A 134 14.00 2.51 -2.73
C HIS A 134 12.78 2.86 -1.88
N SER A 135 11.67 2.12 -2.00
CA SER A 135 10.48 2.26 -1.17
C SER A 135 10.80 1.96 0.29
N CYS A 136 11.58 0.92 0.60
CA CYS A 136 12.04 0.68 1.97
C CYS A 136 12.81 1.88 2.54
N ILE A 137 13.74 2.44 1.76
CA ILE A 137 14.56 3.59 2.18
C ILE A 137 13.68 4.82 2.48
N LEU A 138 12.73 5.12 1.59
CA LEU A 138 11.81 6.25 1.74
C LEU A 138 10.74 6.01 2.83
N ALA A 139 10.35 4.76 3.08
CA ALA A 139 9.37 4.41 4.10
C ALA A 139 9.94 4.52 5.52
N MET A 140 11.22 4.21 5.74
CA MET A 140 11.85 4.29 7.07
C MET A 140 11.56 5.60 7.83
N PRO A 141 11.83 6.81 7.31
CA PRO A 141 11.56 8.05 8.04
C PRO A 141 10.06 8.34 8.27
N ILE A 142 9.17 7.72 7.50
CA ILE A 142 7.72 7.77 7.74
C ILE A 142 7.39 6.86 8.92
N LEU A 143 7.91 5.63 8.93
CA LEU A 143 7.68 4.63 9.98
C LEU A 143 8.27 5.09 11.33
N ASP A 144 9.45 5.72 11.32
CA ASP A 144 10.10 6.24 12.52
C ASP A 144 9.29 7.40 13.16
N LYS A 145 8.41 8.07 12.40
CA LYS A 145 7.47 9.07 12.95
C LYS A 145 6.13 8.46 13.33
N LEU A 146 5.62 7.52 12.53
CA LEU A 146 4.30 6.92 12.70
C LEU A 146 4.25 5.94 13.88
N LEU A 147 5.17 4.98 13.94
CA LEU A 147 5.09 3.87 14.88
C LEU A 147 5.22 4.30 16.36
N PRO A 148 6.04 5.30 16.73
CA PRO A 148 6.07 5.82 18.11
C PRO A 148 4.76 6.48 18.57
N GLN A 149 3.87 6.85 17.64
CA GLN A 149 2.54 7.36 18.00
C GLN A 149 1.56 6.23 18.35
N ILE A 150 1.84 5.01 17.89
CA ILE A 150 1.00 3.81 18.10
C ILE A 150 1.53 2.99 19.28
N TYR A 151 2.85 2.85 19.40
CA TYR A 151 3.50 2.02 20.41
C TYR A 151 4.45 2.84 21.28
N ARG A 152 4.50 2.50 22.57
CA ARG A 152 5.51 3.03 23.51
C ARG A 152 6.70 2.10 23.72
N ASN A 153 6.66 0.90 23.14
CA ASN A 153 7.65 -0.15 23.34
C ASN A 153 8.53 -0.29 22.09
N ASP A 154 9.81 0.05 22.22
CA ASP A 154 10.79 0.00 21.12
C ASP A 154 10.94 -1.38 20.51
N PHE A 155 10.82 -2.45 21.31
CA PHE A 155 10.81 -3.82 20.81
C PHE A 155 9.65 -4.05 19.85
N LYS A 156 8.45 -3.59 20.21
CA LYS A 156 7.26 -3.72 19.34
C LYS A 156 7.39 -2.87 18.08
N ILE A 157 7.89 -1.64 18.20
CA ILE A 157 8.17 -0.76 17.07
C ILE A 157 9.10 -1.45 16.09
N SER A 158 10.21 -2.03 16.58
CA SER A 158 11.18 -2.72 15.73
C SER A 158 10.57 -3.92 15.00
N GLN A 159 9.76 -4.73 15.67
CA GLN A 159 9.09 -5.89 15.06
C GLN A 159 8.13 -5.47 13.95
N ILE A 160 7.21 -4.54 14.24
CA ILE A 160 6.20 -4.08 13.27
C ILE A 160 6.86 -3.36 12.09
N ARG A 161 7.88 -2.54 12.34
CA ARG A 161 8.68 -1.90 11.28
C ARG A 161 9.30 -2.95 10.36
N ALA A 162 9.91 -4.01 10.92
CA ALA A 162 10.50 -5.08 10.14
C ALA A 162 9.46 -5.82 9.28
N CYS A 163 8.27 -6.12 9.83
CA CYS A 163 7.18 -6.73 9.07
C CYS A 163 6.72 -5.85 7.89
N ILE A 164 6.61 -4.53 8.10
CA ILE A 164 6.23 -3.57 7.04
C ILE A 164 7.30 -3.51 5.95
N LEU A 165 8.56 -3.31 6.34
CA LEU A 165 9.67 -3.19 5.38
C LEU A 165 9.87 -4.49 4.60
N HIS A 166 9.68 -5.64 5.24
CA HIS A 166 9.71 -6.94 4.56
C HIS A 166 8.62 -7.06 3.50
N ALA A 167 7.37 -6.70 3.84
CA ALA A 167 6.27 -6.73 2.89
C ALA A 167 6.47 -5.75 1.72
N ILE A 168 7.00 -4.55 1.99
CA ILE A 168 7.39 -3.59 0.93
C ILE A 168 8.50 -4.18 0.06
N TYR A 169 9.56 -4.74 0.65
CA TYR A 169 10.70 -5.23 -0.12
C TYR A 169 10.33 -6.40 -1.03
N THR A 170 9.52 -7.35 -0.54
CA THR A 170 9.22 -8.59 -1.25
C THR A 170 7.93 -8.54 -2.07
N HIS A 171 7.32 -7.37 -2.30
CA HIS A 171 6.05 -7.30 -3.04
C HIS A 171 6.19 -7.69 -4.52
N MET A 172 7.39 -7.57 -5.10
CA MET A 172 7.70 -7.95 -6.48
C MET A 172 7.61 -9.46 -6.74
N GLU A 173 7.14 -9.84 -7.93
CA GLU A 173 6.90 -11.24 -8.33
C GLU A 173 8.12 -12.16 -8.19
N ASP A 174 9.30 -11.65 -8.56
CA ASP A 174 10.56 -12.39 -8.58
C ASP A 174 11.16 -12.63 -7.19
N LEU A 175 10.64 -11.97 -6.16
CA LEU A 175 11.08 -12.13 -4.78
C LEU A 175 10.15 -13.06 -4.02
N LYS A 176 10.68 -13.87 -3.11
CA LYS A 176 9.83 -14.70 -2.24
C LYS A 176 9.31 -13.88 -1.06
N SER A 177 7.99 -13.80 -0.91
CA SER A 177 7.35 -13.28 0.31
C SER A 177 7.38 -14.37 1.39
N TYR A 178 8.04 -14.10 2.52
CA TYR A 178 8.20 -15.09 3.59
C TYR A 178 7.10 -15.05 4.67
N THR A 179 6.26 -14.02 4.68
CA THR A 179 5.12 -13.92 5.59
C THR A 179 3.82 -13.85 4.81
N THR A 180 2.73 -14.20 5.48
CA THR A 180 1.38 -14.16 4.94
C THR A 180 1.00 -12.71 4.62
N GLU A 181 1.33 -11.74 5.47
CA GLU A 181 1.09 -10.31 5.24
C GLU A 181 1.83 -9.81 4.00
N ALA A 182 3.10 -10.18 3.82
CA ALA A 182 3.87 -9.82 2.63
C ALA A 182 3.31 -10.48 1.36
N SER A 183 2.77 -11.70 1.48
CA SER A 183 2.10 -12.39 0.38
C SER A 183 0.75 -11.75 0.04
N ILE A 184 0.02 -11.25 1.04
CA ILE A 184 -1.23 -10.50 0.85
C ILE A 184 -0.96 -9.21 0.09
N VAL A 185 0.07 -8.44 0.47
CA VAL A 185 0.43 -7.19 -0.22
C VAL A 185 0.80 -7.46 -1.68
N LYS A 186 1.62 -8.48 -1.94
CA LYS A 186 1.95 -8.94 -3.29
C LYS A 186 0.73 -9.30 -4.13
N LEU A 187 -0.17 -10.13 -3.58
CA LEU A 187 -1.38 -10.53 -4.28
C LEU A 187 -2.30 -9.31 -4.52
N ALA A 188 -2.39 -8.41 -3.54
CA ALA A 188 -3.21 -7.22 -3.66
C ALA A 188 -2.72 -6.30 -4.78
N ASP A 189 -1.41 -6.12 -4.91
CA ASP A 189 -0.79 -5.35 -5.98
C ASP A 189 -1.05 -6.01 -7.34
N GLY A 190 -0.77 -7.30 -7.47
CA GLY A 190 -1.06 -8.07 -8.69
C GLY A 190 -2.54 -8.13 -9.08
N THR A 191 -3.48 -7.84 -8.17
CA THR A 191 -4.91 -7.78 -8.47
C THR A 191 -5.38 -6.43 -9.02
N ASP A 192 -4.55 -5.38 -8.99
CA ASP A 192 -4.88 -4.07 -9.58
C ASP A 192 -4.67 -4.04 -11.11
N ILE A 193 -5.36 -4.95 -11.81
CA ILE A 193 -5.32 -5.09 -13.28
C ILE A 193 -6.47 -4.29 -13.93
N THR A 194 -7.03 -3.29 -13.23
CA THR A 194 -8.22 -2.59 -13.74
C THR A 194 -7.90 -1.80 -15.01
N LYS A 195 -8.47 -2.24 -16.14
CA LYS A 195 -8.38 -1.64 -17.48
C LYS A 195 -6.96 -1.16 -17.88
N GLY A 196 -5.92 -1.93 -17.60
CA GLY A 196 -4.55 -1.55 -17.99
C GLY A 196 -3.81 -0.71 -16.96
N ARG A 197 -4.25 -0.68 -15.70
CA ARG A 197 -3.30 -0.57 -14.57
C ARG A 197 -2.54 -1.89 -14.44
N SER A 198 -1.25 -1.76 -14.12
CA SER A 198 -0.25 -2.81 -13.83
C SER A 198 -0.44 -4.16 -14.53
N ARG A 199 0.36 -4.41 -15.58
CA ARG A 199 0.64 -5.79 -16.01
C ARG A 199 1.90 -6.22 -15.25
N LEU A 200 1.79 -7.27 -14.45
CA LEU A 200 2.95 -8.08 -14.06
C LEU A 200 3.66 -8.55 -15.34
#